data_AF-A0A2I9CVB0-F1
#
_entry.id   AF-A0A2I9CVB0-F1
#
_cell.length_a   1.000
_cell.length_b   1.000
_cell.length_c   1.000
_cell.angle_alpha   90.00
_cell.angle_beta   90.00
_cell.angle_gamma   90.00
#
_symmetry.space_group_name_H-M   'P 1'
#
loop_
_entity.id
_entity.type
_entity.pdbx_description
1 polymer ?
#
loop_
_entity_poly.entity_id
_entity_poly.type
_entity_poly.pdbx_seq_one_letter_code
_entity_poly.pdbx_strand_id
1 'polypeptide(L)'
;MALSGTSADAYRRMTRGVVLSTLYMAWHEGLTDPANNRTLSRTVLETTLTMRAAMPPREDLTRAVDWLEGAGYVEVEWGMDDRTTYDCVKLTQKGIDLYENRRAAQVEPGIALPPRR
;
A
#
# COMPACT_ATOMS: atom_id res chain seq x y z
N MET A 1 -9.46 6.84 31.09
CA MET A 1 -9.40 7.84 29.99
C MET A 1 -8.30 7.42 29.03
N ALA A 2 -8.61 6.53 28.07
CA ALA A 2 -7.71 6.09 26.98
C ALA A 2 -8.51 5.18 26.01
N LEU A 3 -9.37 5.74 25.17
CA LEU A 3 -10.09 4.99 24.12
C LEU A 3 -9.92 5.61 22.72
N SER A 4 -9.10 6.67 22.59
CA SER A 4 -8.87 7.40 21.34
C SER A 4 -7.72 6.85 20.49
N GLY A 5 -6.89 5.93 21.01
CA GLY A 5 -5.70 5.42 20.29
C GLY A 5 -5.99 4.23 19.36
N THR A 6 -6.92 3.35 19.73
CA THR A 6 -7.15 2.07 19.04
C THR A 6 -7.83 2.21 17.68
N SER A 7 -8.70 3.21 17.49
CA SER A 7 -9.38 3.42 16.20
C SER A 7 -8.46 4.03 15.14
N ALA A 8 -7.61 4.98 15.52
CA ALA A 8 -6.64 5.61 14.63
C ALA A 8 -5.57 4.61 14.17
N ASP A 9 -5.10 3.74 15.06
CA ASP A 9 -4.16 2.68 14.72
C ASP A 9 -4.79 1.63 13.82
N ALA A 10 -6.02 1.19 14.13
CA ALA A 10 -6.76 0.28 13.26
C ALA A 10 -6.94 0.87 11.86
N TYR A 11 -7.32 2.14 11.76
CA TYR A 11 -7.44 2.86 10.49
C TYR A 11 -6.11 2.87 9.71
N ARG A 12 -5.00 3.27 10.34
CA ARG A 12 -3.67 3.27 9.70
C ARG A 12 -3.28 1.90 9.15
N ARG A 13 -3.50 0.84 9.93
CA ARG A 13 -3.22 -0.54 9.51
C ARG A 13 -4.07 -0.95 8.31
N MET A 14 -5.36 -0.60 8.33
CA MET A 14 -6.28 -0.85 7.21
C MET A 14 -5.86 -0.10 5.96
N THR A 15 -5.50 1.18 6.06
CA THR A 15 -5.03 1.98 4.92
C THR A 15 -3.80 1.34 4.27
N ARG A 16 -2.79 0.96 5.07
CA ARG A 16 -1.61 0.23 4.57
C ARG A 16 -1.99 -1.06 3.85
N GLY A 17 -2.92 -1.82 4.41
CA GLY A 17 -3.37 -3.08 3.82
C GLY A 17 -4.15 -2.92 2.53
N VAL A 18 -5.01 -1.90 2.46
CA VAL A 18 -5.72 -1.52 1.23
C VAL A 18 -4.74 -1.11 0.15
N VAL A 19 -3.74 -0.28 0.46
CA VAL A 19 -2.71 0.16 -0.50
C VAL A 19 -1.90 -1.04 -1.01
N LEU A 20 -1.35 -1.88 -0.12
CA LEU A 20 -0.59 -3.06 -0.54
C LEU A 20 -1.43 -4.05 -1.36
N SER A 21 -2.67 -4.29 -0.96
CA SER A 21 -3.58 -5.17 -1.72
C SER A 21 -3.89 -4.60 -3.10
N THR A 22 -3.98 -3.28 -3.24
CA THR A 22 -4.27 -2.64 -4.52
C THR A 22 -3.08 -2.72 -5.46
N LEU A 23 -1.88 -2.46 -4.94
CA LEU A 23 -0.63 -2.66 -5.69
C LEU A 23 -0.49 -4.10 -6.19
N TYR A 24 -0.72 -5.08 -5.31
CA TYR A 24 -0.67 -6.49 -5.68
C TYR A 24 -1.69 -6.84 -6.77
N MET A 25 -2.95 -6.45 -6.59
CA MET A 25 -4.01 -6.78 -7.56
C MET A 25 -3.77 -6.14 -8.91
N ALA A 26 -3.41 -4.85 -8.93
CA ALA A 26 -3.13 -4.14 -10.17
C ALA A 26 -1.89 -4.71 -10.90
N TRP A 27 -0.86 -5.14 -10.15
CA TRP A 27 0.25 -5.91 -10.75
C TRP A 27 -0.21 -7.27 -11.30
N HIS A 28 -0.97 -8.04 -10.53
CA HIS A 28 -1.48 -9.34 -10.94
C HIS A 28 -2.41 -9.26 -12.16
N GLU A 29 -3.16 -8.18 -12.30
CA GLU A 29 -4.02 -7.88 -13.46
C GLU A 29 -3.25 -7.29 -14.66
N GLY A 30 -1.93 -7.07 -14.52
CA GLY A 30 -1.08 -6.56 -15.61
C GLY A 30 -1.22 -5.06 -15.86
N LEU A 31 -1.70 -4.28 -14.90
CA LEU A 31 -1.84 -2.81 -14.98
C LEU A 31 -0.52 -2.06 -14.71
N THR A 32 0.62 -2.76 -14.72
CA THR A 32 1.95 -2.19 -14.49
C THR A 32 2.60 -1.71 -15.78
N ASP A 33 3.63 -0.88 -15.64
CA ASP A 33 4.50 -0.50 -16.75
C ASP A 33 5.05 -1.75 -17.49
N PRO A 34 4.84 -1.89 -18.81
CA PRO A 34 5.41 -2.99 -19.60
C PRO A 34 6.94 -3.08 -19.54
N ALA A 35 7.62 -1.96 -19.36
CA ALA A 35 9.08 -1.90 -19.24
C ALA A 35 9.57 -2.25 -17.84
N ASN A 36 8.71 -2.08 -16.81
CA ASN A 36 9.06 -2.28 -15.42
C ASN A 36 7.93 -3.05 -14.70
N ASN A 37 7.93 -4.37 -14.92
CA ASN A 37 7.00 -5.29 -14.28
C ASN A 37 7.05 -5.08 -12.75
N ARG A 38 5.89 -4.82 -12.12
CA ARG A 38 5.68 -4.47 -10.69
C ARG A 38 5.70 -2.98 -10.34
N THR A 39 5.97 -2.07 -11.28
CA THR A 39 5.89 -0.63 -11.03
C THR A 39 4.54 -0.06 -11.45
N LEU A 40 3.93 0.72 -10.55
CA LEU A 40 2.69 1.46 -10.79
C LEU A 40 2.94 2.95 -10.61
N SER A 41 2.48 3.76 -11.55
CA SER A 41 2.45 5.21 -11.35
C SER A 41 1.43 5.60 -10.28
N ARG A 42 1.63 6.75 -9.65
CA ARG A 42 0.66 7.32 -8.71
C ARG A 42 -0.74 7.39 -9.31
N THR A 43 -0.86 7.86 -10.56
CA THR A 43 -2.15 7.99 -11.24
C THR A 43 -2.87 6.66 -11.36
N VAL A 44 -2.18 5.58 -11.70
CA VAL A 44 -2.80 4.25 -11.78
C VAL A 44 -3.23 3.80 -10.38
N LEU A 45 -2.35 3.89 -9.38
CA LEU A 45 -2.69 3.51 -8.00
C LEU A 45 -3.92 4.26 -7.46
N GLU A 46 -3.94 5.58 -7.57
CA GLU A 46 -5.05 6.43 -7.11
C GLU A 46 -6.34 6.13 -7.87
N THR A 47 -6.25 5.88 -9.19
CA THR A 47 -7.39 5.50 -10.02
C THR A 47 -7.95 4.14 -9.58
N THR A 48 -7.09 3.14 -9.38
CA THR A 48 -7.52 1.82 -8.92
C THR A 48 -8.14 1.89 -7.52
N LEU A 49 -7.56 2.68 -6.60
CA LEU A 49 -8.14 2.92 -5.26
C LEU A 49 -9.52 3.57 -5.35
N THR A 50 -9.68 4.55 -6.24
CA THR A 50 -10.95 5.24 -6.48
C THR A 50 -12.01 4.29 -7.05
N MET A 51 -11.65 3.49 -8.06
CA MET A 51 -12.56 2.49 -8.67
C MET A 51 -13.01 1.43 -7.67
N ARG A 52 -12.18 1.12 -6.67
CA ARG A 52 -12.51 0.19 -5.58
C ARG A 52 -13.26 0.85 -4.42
N ALA A 53 -13.63 2.13 -4.53
CA ALA A 53 -14.24 2.93 -3.47
C ALA A 53 -13.43 2.89 -2.15
N ALA A 54 -12.11 2.84 -2.27
CA ALA A 54 -11.17 2.63 -1.17
C ALA A 54 -10.08 3.70 -1.09
N MET A 55 -10.28 4.84 -1.77
CA MET A 55 -9.34 5.96 -1.76
C MET A 55 -9.30 6.62 -0.37
N PRO A 56 -8.18 6.55 0.36
CA PRO A 56 -8.02 7.28 1.61
C PRO A 56 -7.72 8.77 1.33
N PRO A 57 -7.79 9.64 2.35
CA PRO A 57 -7.23 10.99 2.25
C PRO A 57 -5.77 10.94 1.77
N ARG A 58 -5.36 11.93 0.96
CA ARG A 58 -4.04 11.93 0.32
C ARG A 58 -2.88 11.85 1.32
N GLU A 59 -2.98 12.54 2.46
CA GLU A 59 -1.95 12.46 3.51
C GLU A 59 -1.81 11.04 4.08
N ASP A 60 -2.93 10.33 4.25
CA ASP A 60 -2.93 8.97 4.76
C ASP A 60 -2.44 7.97 3.70
N LEU A 61 -2.70 8.24 2.41
CA LEU A 61 -2.10 7.49 1.30
C LEU A 61 -0.57 7.64 1.32
N THR A 62 -0.06 8.88 1.35
CA THR A 62 1.38 9.16 1.40
C THR A 62 2.03 8.50 2.60
N ARG A 63 1.44 8.62 3.80
CA ARG A 63 1.95 7.96 5.02
C ARG A 63 1.92 6.43 4.93
N ALA A 64 0.91 5.86 4.27
CA ALA A 64 0.85 4.42 4.05
C ALA A 64 1.96 3.95 3.11
N VAL A 65 2.22 4.69 2.03
CA VAL A 65 3.29 4.40 1.08
C VAL A 65 4.67 4.51 1.75
N ASP A 66 4.92 5.59 2.48
CA ASP A 66 6.17 5.79 3.25
C ASP A 66 6.41 4.67 4.27
N TRP A 67 5.36 4.25 4.98
CA TRP A 67 5.47 3.12 5.91
C TRP A 67 5.77 1.80 5.20
N LEU A 68 5.09 1.52 4.08
CA LEU A 68 5.31 0.30 3.30
C LEU A 68 6.73 0.25 2.72
N GLU A 69 7.28 1.40 2.33
CA GLU A 69 8.67 1.55 1.90
C GLU A 69 9.63 1.27 3.05
N GLY A 70 9.43 1.92 4.20
CA GLY A 70 10.27 1.70 5.39
C GLY A 70 10.25 0.26 5.89
N ALA A 71 9.15 -0.47 5.67
CA ALA A 71 9.04 -1.89 5.96
C ALA A 71 9.59 -2.81 4.84
N GLY A 72 10.00 -2.24 3.71
CA GLY A 72 10.58 -2.95 2.56
C GLY A 72 9.58 -3.75 1.74
N TYR A 73 8.28 -3.44 1.83
CA TYR A 73 7.25 -4.08 1.01
C TYR A 73 7.12 -3.45 -0.38
N VAL A 74 7.52 -2.20 -0.51
CA VAL A 74 7.58 -1.46 -1.78
C VAL A 74 8.89 -0.68 -1.88
N GLU A 75 9.28 -0.33 -3.10
CA GLU A 75 10.26 0.73 -3.41
C GLU A 75 9.47 1.93 -3.94
N VAL A 76 9.83 3.15 -3.56
CA VAL A 76 9.09 4.36 -3.95
C VAL A 76 10.02 5.33 -4.65
N GLU A 77 9.58 5.83 -5.80
CA GLU A 77 10.20 6.97 -6.45
C GLU A 77 9.49 8.23 -5.96
N TRP A 78 10.15 8.96 -5.07
CA TRP A 78 9.64 10.22 -4.52
C TRP A 78 9.89 11.35 -5.51
N GLY A 79 8.85 12.14 -5.80
CA GLY A 79 8.96 13.26 -6.74
C GLY A 79 9.67 14.49 -6.16
N MET A 80 9.83 14.55 -4.84
CA MET A 80 10.60 15.54 -4.10
C MET A 80 11.28 14.89 -2.90
N ASP A 81 12.39 15.47 -2.44
CA ASP A 81 13.15 15.00 -1.27
C ASP A 81 12.37 15.09 0.06
N ASP A 82 11.22 15.79 0.07
CA ASP A 82 10.39 16.00 1.26
C ASP A 82 9.42 14.85 1.57
N ARG A 83 9.38 13.81 0.71
CA ARG A 83 8.47 12.64 0.83
C ARG A 83 6.99 12.99 0.94
N THR A 84 6.58 14.15 0.44
CA THR A 84 5.16 14.55 0.45
C THR A 84 4.39 13.96 -0.73
N THR A 85 5.10 13.64 -1.81
CA THR A 85 4.55 13.20 -3.08
C THR A 85 5.47 12.17 -3.74
N TYR A 86 4.89 11.04 -4.18
CA TYR A 86 5.58 10.03 -4.97
C TYR A 86 5.09 10.03 -6.42
N ASP A 87 5.95 9.60 -7.32
CA ASP A 87 5.67 9.47 -8.76
C ASP A 87 5.30 8.04 -9.12
N CYS A 88 6.06 7.06 -8.63
CA CYS A 88 5.75 5.65 -8.80
C CYS A 88 6.06 4.80 -7.57
N VAL A 89 5.43 3.63 -7.50
CA VAL A 89 5.62 2.63 -6.45
C VAL A 89 5.87 1.29 -7.12
N LYS A 90 6.93 0.61 -6.70
CA LYS A 90 7.30 -0.71 -7.20
C LYS A 90 7.11 -1.76 -6.12
N LEU A 91 6.35 -2.80 -6.44
CA LEU A 91 6.10 -3.91 -5.52
C LEU A 91 7.35 -4.80 -5.39
N THR A 92 7.81 -5.03 -4.16
CA THR A 92 8.94 -5.93 -3.90
C THR A 92 8.47 -7.39 -3.80
N GLN A 93 9.42 -8.33 -3.86
CA GLN A 93 9.10 -9.73 -3.58
C GLN A 93 8.59 -9.91 -2.14
N LYS A 94 9.16 -9.20 -1.16
CA LYS A 94 8.70 -9.24 0.23
C LYS A 94 7.24 -8.78 0.36
N GLY A 95 6.83 -7.77 -0.40
CA GLY A 95 5.44 -7.29 -0.43
C GLY A 95 4.47 -8.32 -1.01
N ILE A 96 4.88 -9.01 -2.08
CA ILE A 96 4.15 -10.14 -2.68
C ILE A 96 4.00 -11.26 -1.66
N ASP A 97 5.11 -11.71 -1.08
CA ASP A 97 5.14 -12.81 -0.12
C ASP A 97 4.27 -12.49 1.12
N LEU A 98 4.32 -11.25 1.62
CA LEU A 98 3.46 -10.81 2.71
C LEU A 98 1.98 -10.88 2.32
N TYR A 99 1.61 -10.36 1.15
CA TYR A 99 0.22 -10.42 0.69
C TYR A 99 -0.24 -11.88 0.51
N GLU A 100 0.67 -12.76 0.08
CA GLU A 100 0.44 -14.18 -0.14
C GLU A 100 0.33 -15.02 1.13
N ASN A 101 0.89 -14.53 2.22
CA ASN A 101 0.95 -15.25 3.47
C ASN A 101 -0.40 -15.26 4.22
N ARG A 102 -1.00 -16.44 4.39
CA ARG A 102 -2.23 -16.63 5.19
C ARG A 102 -2.09 -16.23 6.66
N ARG A 103 -0.87 -16.12 7.16
CA ARG A 103 -0.53 -15.66 8.52
C ARG A 103 0.04 -14.23 8.54
N ALA A 104 -0.17 -13.44 7.48
CA ALA A 104 0.34 -12.07 7.39
C ALA A 104 0.02 -11.21 8.63
N ALA A 105 -1.19 -11.35 9.20
CA ALA A 105 -1.58 -10.61 10.40
C ALA A 105 -0.74 -10.94 11.65
N GLN A 106 -0.10 -12.11 11.70
CA GLN A 106 0.81 -12.53 12.76
C GLN A 106 2.26 -12.08 12.48
N VAL A 107 2.65 -12.07 11.19
CA VAL A 107 4.00 -11.70 10.75
C VAL A 107 4.21 -10.19 10.76
N GLU A 108 3.20 -9.44 10.32
CA GLU A 108 3.24 -7.98 10.25
C GLU A 108 1.98 -7.38 10.92
N PRO A 109 2.02 -7.13 12.24
CA PRO A 109 0.89 -6.50 12.92
C PRO A 109 0.72 -5.02 12.52
N GLY A 110 1.69 -4.40 11.85
CA GLY A 110 1.58 -3.02 11.36
C GLY A 110 0.64 -2.83 10.17
N ILE A 111 0.12 -3.92 9.59
CA ILE A 111 -0.79 -3.92 8.45
C ILE A 111 -2.04 -4.75 8.76
N ALA A 112 -3.16 -4.42 8.10
CA ALA A 112 -4.38 -5.21 8.14
C ALA A 112 -4.82 -5.48 6.70
N LEU A 113 -4.41 -6.63 6.15
CA LEU A 113 -4.76 -7.02 4.78
C LEU A 113 -6.25 -7.37 4.67
N PRO A 114 -6.93 -6.94 3.60
CA PRO A 114 -8.30 -7.33 3.36
C PRO A 114 -8.40 -8.86 3.15
N PRO A 115 -9.53 -9.49 3.54
CA PRO A 115 -9.77 -10.91 3.25
C PRO A 115 -9.65 -11.18 1.75
N ARG A 116 -8.96 -12.26 1.40
CA ARG A 116 -8.90 -12.76 0.03
C ARG A 116 -10.27 -13.36 -0.33
N ARG A 117 -10.85 -12.93 -1.44
CA ARG A 117 -12.05 -13.56 -2.01
C ARG A 117 -11.66 -14.75 -2.87
#